data_AF-A0A1C4HVB5-F1
#
_entry.id   AF-A0A1C4HVB5-F1
#
_cell.length_a   1.000
_cell.length_b   1.000
_cell.length_c   1.000
_cell.angle_alpha   90.00
_cell.angle_beta   90.00
_cell.angle_gamma   90.00
#
_symmetry.space_group_name_H-M   'P 1'
#
loop_
_entity.id
_entity.type
_entity.pdbx_description
1 polymer ?
#
loop_
_entity_poly.entity_id
_entity_poly.type
_entity_poly.pdbx_seq_one_letter_code
_entity_poly.pdbx_strand_id
1 'polypeptide(L)'
;MTYGMLTPDVPLGPFEGATITVWAAPGKHAKLHATRSCSLLRSVRATEREVRLGASVVDRMCPRCAAYGRWARAGTTLSIFLEEVTGLGLLYKLDRCHEAGEDSHDDEDTTRAAALLLLDASIGGEDAEEDDWEELEEARQVREGVFADWLDALASLADVDRVLELFPWLRPWAQAAVRRKTDHLEVLSARAARLVAQNLLVLATAVAALPEPELPADELSFAPLGTPTEAKTYLRSLWRRWRSHVEDYWGHPSEQRYLAHDLRSAMNGRRKGADRLMERAAALLTVWEESARSSGPDADGTRVLLMRVPDAAAPQRGSHERPLERLSRWEQAVLASYTSVERRHPAEHLTLTVRVPGTVAVRLLSLDSVLAYEPAA
;
A
#
# COMPACT_ATOMS: atom_id res chain seq x y z
N MET A 1 2.59 -4.04 -26.52
CA MET A 1 3.59 -4.33 -25.49
C MET A 1 3.65 -5.84 -25.26
N THR A 2 4.86 -6.40 -25.16
CA THR A 2 5.10 -7.83 -25.02
C THR A 2 5.71 -8.15 -23.66
N TYR A 3 4.96 -7.82 -22.61
CA TYR A 3 5.38 -8.07 -21.23
C TYR A 3 5.27 -9.56 -20.88
N GLY A 4 6.11 -10.01 -19.94
CA GLY A 4 5.98 -11.33 -19.32
C GLY A 4 6.38 -12.52 -20.20
N MET A 5 7.00 -12.30 -21.36
CA MET A 5 7.43 -13.39 -22.25
C MET A 5 8.81 -13.92 -21.85
N LEU A 6 8.97 -15.24 -21.75
CA LEU A 6 10.29 -15.83 -21.59
C LEU A 6 11.19 -15.48 -22.78
N THR A 7 12.35 -14.88 -22.51
CA THR A 7 13.35 -14.49 -23.51
C THR A 7 14.66 -15.29 -23.35
N PRO A 8 15.48 -15.41 -24.41
CA PRO A 8 16.67 -16.26 -24.39
C PRO A 8 17.76 -15.85 -23.39
N ASP A 9 17.73 -14.60 -22.93
CA ASP A 9 18.66 -14.05 -21.94
C ASP A 9 18.29 -14.42 -20.49
N VAL A 10 17.07 -14.90 -20.24
CA VAL A 10 16.63 -15.34 -18.91
C VAL A 10 17.36 -16.63 -18.54
N PRO A 11 18.16 -16.66 -17.45
CA PRO A 11 18.88 -17.86 -17.06
C PRO A 11 17.93 -18.96 -16.59
N LEU A 12 17.93 -20.10 -17.28
CA LEU A 12 17.11 -21.26 -16.92
C LEU A 12 17.70 -22.06 -15.74
N GLY A 13 18.95 -21.80 -15.38
CA GLY A 13 19.64 -22.44 -14.24
C GLY A 13 19.63 -23.97 -14.37
N PRO A 14 19.12 -24.70 -13.36
CA PRO A 14 19.09 -26.17 -13.38
C PRO A 14 18.12 -26.75 -14.43
N PHE A 15 17.26 -25.92 -15.05
CA PHE A 15 16.30 -26.35 -16.05
C PHE A 15 16.83 -26.30 -17.48
N GLU A 16 18.02 -25.76 -17.70
CA GLU A 16 18.70 -25.82 -19.00
C GLU A 16 18.85 -27.30 -19.42
N GLY A 17 18.42 -27.64 -20.64
CA GLY A 17 18.43 -28.99 -21.17
C GLY A 17 17.27 -29.89 -20.71
N ALA A 18 16.31 -29.38 -19.93
CA ALA A 18 15.10 -30.14 -19.59
C ALA A 18 14.31 -30.53 -20.86
N THR A 19 13.80 -31.75 -20.92
CA THR A 19 12.95 -32.17 -22.05
C THR A 19 11.56 -31.55 -21.90
N ILE A 20 11.11 -30.84 -22.93
CA ILE A 20 9.76 -30.30 -23.02
C ILE A 20 9.06 -30.78 -24.29
N THR A 21 7.74 -30.90 -24.21
CA THR A 21 6.88 -31.25 -25.34
C THR A 21 6.42 -29.98 -26.04
N VAL A 22 6.57 -29.91 -27.36
CA VAL A 22 6.21 -28.74 -28.16
C VAL A 22 5.44 -29.13 -29.41
N TRP A 23 4.63 -28.19 -29.89
CA TRP A 23 3.91 -28.29 -31.16
C TRP A 23 4.50 -27.30 -32.15
N ALA A 24 4.81 -27.76 -33.35
CA ALA A 24 5.37 -26.91 -34.40
C ALA A 24 4.82 -27.28 -35.79
N ALA A 25 4.65 -26.27 -36.64
CA ALA A 25 4.42 -26.48 -38.05
C ALA A 25 5.66 -27.10 -38.74
N PRO A 26 5.51 -27.73 -39.91
CA PRO A 26 6.67 -28.21 -40.68
C PRO A 26 7.63 -27.06 -41.03
N GLY A 27 8.89 -27.18 -40.63
CA GLY A 27 9.95 -26.20 -40.93
C GLY A 27 10.99 -26.08 -39.84
N LYS A 28 12.26 -25.84 -40.22
CA LYS A 28 13.38 -25.74 -39.27
C LYS A 28 13.29 -24.50 -38.36
N HIS A 29 12.68 -23.42 -38.85
CA HIS A 29 12.52 -22.15 -38.15
C HIS A 29 11.10 -21.89 -37.66
N ALA A 30 10.22 -22.90 -37.70
CA ALA A 30 8.85 -22.75 -37.23
C ALA A 30 8.84 -22.36 -35.74
N LYS A 31 7.92 -21.47 -35.36
CA LYS A 31 7.66 -21.14 -33.96
C LYS A 31 7.12 -22.36 -33.22
N LEU A 32 7.48 -22.47 -31.95
CA LEU A 32 7.12 -23.54 -31.04
C LEU A 32 5.93 -23.11 -30.19
N HIS A 33 5.03 -24.03 -29.93
CA HIS A 33 3.79 -23.79 -29.19
C HIS A 33 3.65 -24.81 -28.06
N ALA A 34 3.16 -24.36 -26.90
CA ALA A 34 2.92 -25.24 -25.75
C ALA A 34 1.74 -26.20 -25.98
N THR A 35 0.80 -25.85 -26.87
CA THR A 35 -0.40 -26.65 -27.17
C THR A 35 -0.75 -26.60 -28.65
N ARG A 36 -1.32 -27.69 -29.17
CA ARG A 36 -1.89 -27.78 -30.52
C ARG A 36 -3.05 -26.80 -30.74
N SER A 37 -3.76 -26.42 -29.69
CA SER A 37 -4.89 -25.48 -29.74
C SER A 37 -4.48 -24.00 -29.73
N CYS A 38 -3.17 -23.70 -29.78
CA CYS A 38 -2.71 -22.32 -29.82
C CYS A 38 -3.25 -21.61 -31.07
N SER A 39 -3.96 -20.50 -30.92
CA SER A 39 -4.55 -19.74 -32.04
C SER A 39 -3.52 -19.22 -33.05
N LEU A 40 -2.26 -19.11 -32.64
CA LEU A 40 -1.16 -18.68 -33.50
C LEU A 40 -0.54 -19.86 -34.30
N LEU A 41 -0.88 -21.10 -33.96
CA LEU A 41 -0.48 -22.29 -34.71
C LEU A 41 -1.46 -22.53 -35.86
N ARG A 42 -1.26 -21.86 -36.99
CA ARG A 42 -2.16 -21.88 -38.15
C ARG A 42 -1.97 -23.09 -39.10
N SER A 43 -1.40 -24.19 -38.62
CA SER A 43 -1.07 -25.35 -39.47
C SER A 43 -1.78 -26.62 -39.02
N VAL A 44 -2.56 -27.22 -39.94
CA VAL A 44 -3.23 -28.52 -39.73
C VAL A 44 -2.21 -29.67 -39.60
N ARG A 45 -1.01 -29.50 -40.20
CA ARG A 45 0.09 -30.48 -40.17
C ARG A 45 1.06 -30.27 -39.00
N ALA A 46 0.62 -29.60 -37.93
CA ALA A 46 1.44 -29.44 -36.75
C ALA A 46 1.76 -30.80 -36.13
N THR A 47 3.02 -30.99 -35.75
CA THR A 47 3.52 -32.22 -35.13
C THR A 47 3.98 -31.96 -33.71
N GLU A 48 3.73 -32.93 -32.83
CA GLU A 48 4.30 -32.99 -31.49
C GLU A 48 5.76 -33.40 -31.57
N ARG A 49 6.62 -32.76 -30.80
CA ARG A 49 8.05 -33.06 -30.71
C ARG A 49 8.55 -32.85 -29.30
N GLU A 50 9.51 -33.64 -28.90
CA GLU A 50 10.30 -33.38 -27.69
C GLU A 50 11.55 -32.59 -28.07
N VAL A 51 11.81 -31.52 -27.32
CA VAL A 51 13.00 -30.69 -27.50
C VAL A 51 13.65 -30.42 -26.15
N ARG A 52 14.95 -30.11 -26.17
CA ARG A 52 15.72 -29.71 -24.99
C ARG A 52 15.56 -28.21 -24.80
N LEU A 53 15.03 -27.81 -23.65
CA LEU A 53 14.87 -26.42 -23.29
C LEU A 53 16.23 -25.73 -23.24
N GLY A 54 16.32 -24.54 -23.83
CA GLY A 54 17.52 -23.73 -23.87
C GLY A 54 17.29 -22.48 -24.71
N ALA A 55 18.26 -21.58 -24.76
CA ALA A 55 18.12 -20.27 -25.41
C ALA A 55 17.55 -20.33 -26.84
N SER A 56 18.01 -21.27 -27.67
CA SER A 56 17.54 -21.44 -29.05
C SER A 56 16.08 -21.93 -29.17
N VAL A 57 15.59 -22.67 -28.17
CA VAL A 57 14.19 -23.12 -28.10
C VAL A 57 13.31 -21.98 -27.60
N VAL A 58 13.79 -21.22 -26.61
CA VAL A 58 13.10 -20.03 -26.07
C VAL A 58 12.90 -18.97 -27.17
N ASP A 59 13.93 -18.67 -27.97
CA ASP A 59 13.84 -17.72 -29.10
C ASP A 59 12.75 -18.10 -30.13
N ARG A 60 12.51 -19.40 -30.26
CA ARG A 60 11.49 -19.93 -31.16
C ARG A 60 10.12 -20.07 -30.52
N MET A 61 9.95 -19.78 -29.23
CA MET A 61 8.64 -19.83 -28.61
C MET A 61 7.71 -18.78 -29.25
N CYS A 62 6.48 -19.19 -29.49
CA CYS A 62 5.40 -18.29 -29.86
C CYS A 62 5.16 -17.28 -28.72
N PRO A 63 5.04 -15.97 -28.99
CA PRO A 63 4.85 -14.93 -27.96
C PRO A 63 3.76 -15.25 -26.92
N ARG A 64 2.59 -15.69 -27.38
CA ARG A 64 1.47 -16.04 -26.48
C ARG A 64 1.80 -17.23 -25.57
N CYS A 65 2.49 -18.24 -26.10
CA CYS A 65 2.90 -19.39 -25.31
C CYS A 65 4.13 -19.08 -24.46
N ALA A 66 5.03 -18.19 -24.88
CA ALA A 66 6.16 -17.76 -24.08
C ALA A 66 5.72 -17.02 -22.80
N ALA A 67 4.57 -16.35 -22.82
CA ALA A 67 3.99 -15.71 -21.64
C ALA A 67 3.08 -16.64 -20.82
N TYR A 68 2.18 -17.39 -21.46
CA TYR A 68 1.09 -18.11 -20.75
C TYR A 68 1.01 -19.61 -21.08
N GLY A 69 2.00 -20.14 -21.79
CA GLY A 69 2.03 -21.53 -22.21
C GLY A 69 2.44 -22.47 -21.08
N ARG A 70 1.76 -23.61 -20.98
CA ARG A 70 2.17 -24.71 -20.09
C ARG A 70 3.21 -25.57 -20.81
N TRP A 71 4.49 -25.28 -20.61
CA TRP A 71 5.60 -26.00 -21.27
C TRP A 71 6.08 -27.24 -20.50
N ALA A 72 5.62 -27.41 -19.27
CA ALA A 72 5.97 -28.54 -18.42
C ALA A 72 4.71 -29.14 -17.78
N ARG A 73 4.86 -30.38 -17.29
CA ARG A 73 3.79 -31.06 -16.57
C ARG A 73 3.49 -30.32 -15.26
N ALA A 74 2.22 -30.07 -14.98
CA ALA A 74 1.78 -29.39 -13.77
C ALA A 74 2.30 -30.09 -12.50
N GLY A 75 2.72 -29.30 -11.51
CA GLY A 75 3.30 -29.78 -10.25
C GLY A 75 4.78 -30.15 -10.32
N THR A 76 5.45 -29.97 -11.46
CA THR A 76 6.90 -30.11 -11.54
C THR A 76 7.60 -28.81 -11.16
N THR A 77 8.86 -28.90 -10.71
CA THR A 77 9.67 -27.71 -10.41
C THR A 77 9.83 -26.80 -11.64
N LEU A 78 9.92 -27.36 -12.84
CA LEU A 78 9.93 -26.59 -14.08
C LEU A 78 8.59 -25.87 -14.34
N SER A 79 7.45 -26.51 -14.08
CA SER A 79 6.16 -25.81 -14.26
C SER A 79 6.03 -24.65 -13.28
N ILE A 80 6.44 -24.84 -12.02
CA ILE A 80 6.41 -23.79 -10.99
C ILE A 80 7.33 -22.63 -11.40
N PHE A 81 8.55 -22.92 -11.86
CA PHE A 81 9.47 -21.89 -12.35
C PHE A 81 8.88 -21.07 -13.50
N LEU A 82 8.31 -21.72 -14.51
CA LEU A 82 7.74 -21.01 -15.65
C LEU A 82 6.51 -20.19 -15.25
N GLU A 83 5.65 -20.71 -14.38
CA GLU A 83 4.47 -19.99 -13.88
C GLU A 83 4.85 -18.74 -13.07
N GLU A 84 5.91 -18.80 -12.27
CA GLU A 84 6.40 -17.68 -11.47
C GLU A 84 7.21 -16.65 -12.28
N VAL A 85 7.86 -17.07 -13.36
CA VAL A 85 8.71 -16.18 -14.17
C VAL A 85 7.95 -15.49 -15.30
N THR A 86 7.03 -16.19 -15.99
CA THR A 86 6.36 -15.67 -17.20
C THR A 86 4.97 -15.09 -16.89
N GLY A 87 4.30 -14.54 -17.91
CA GLY A 87 2.93 -14.06 -17.80
C GLY A 87 2.85 -12.82 -16.92
N LEU A 88 2.15 -12.89 -15.78
CA LEU A 88 2.11 -11.83 -14.77
C LEU A 88 3.15 -12.01 -13.65
N GLY A 89 4.09 -12.95 -13.84
CA GLY A 89 5.18 -13.27 -12.92
C GLY A 89 6.34 -12.27 -12.98
N LEU A 90 7.54 -12.75 -12.62
CA LEU A 90 8.76 -11.95 -12.49
C LEU A 90 9.02 -11.02 -13.68
N LEU A 91 8.89 -11.53 -14.91
CA LEU A 91 9.19 -10.77 -16.12
C LEU A 91 8.25 -9.58 -16.32
N TYR A 92 6.96 -9.75 -16.05
CA TYR A 92 6.00 -8.64 -16.09
C TYR A 92 6.29 -7.63 -14.98
N LYS A 93 6.56 -8.13 -13.76
CA LYS A 93 6.83 -7.26 -12.62
C LYS A 93 8.08 -6.43 -12.86
N LEU A 94 9.18 -7.03 -13.29
CA LEU A 94 10.45 -6.33 -13.57
C LEU A 94 10.34 -5.30 -14.69
N ASP A 95 9.44 -5.47 -15.66
CA ASP A 95 9.27 -4.51 -16.76
C ASP A 95 8.29 -3.38 -16.40
N ARG A 96 7.33 -3.64 -15.51
CA ARG A 96 6.39 -2.65 -14.95
C ARG A 96 7.09 -1.72 -13.94
N CYS A 97 8.09 -0.98 -14.39
CA CYS A 97 8.88 -0.04 -13.60
C CYS A 97 8.65 1.43 -13.95
N HIS A 98 8.06 1.71 -15.12
CA HIS A 98 8.28 2.99 -15.79
C HIS A 98 7.05 3.58 -16.48
N GLU A 99 5.92 2.90 -16.48
CA GLU A 99 4.69 3.50 -16.96
C GLU A 99 4.08 4.21 -15.76
N ALA A 100 4.50 5.46 -15.57
CA ALA A 100 3.59 6.49 -15.07
C ALA A 100 2.24 6.19 -15.73
N GLY A 101 1.28 5.71 -14.92
CA GLY A 101 -0.06 5.46 -15.42
C GLY A 101 -0.57 6.73 -16.09
N GLU A 102 -1.55 6.60 -16.98
CA GLU A 102 -2.23 7.78 -17.56
C GLU A 102 -2.74 8.72 -16.45
N ASP A 103 -2.92 8.18 -15.24
CA ASP A 103 -3.37 8.85 -14.02
C ASP A 103 -2.26 9.12 -12.97
N SER A 104 -0.96 8.95 -13.29
CA SER A 104 0.10 9.16 -12.29
C SER A 104 0.35 10.64 -12.03
N HIS A 105 0.36 11.04 -10.76
CA HIS A 105 0.65 12.42 -10.37
C HIS A 105 2.13 12.75 -10.51
N ASP A 106 2.41 13.91 -11.11
CA ASP A 106 3.78 14.38 -11.25
C ASP A 106 4.28 15.09 -9.98
N ASP A 107 5.50 15.63 -10.04
CA ASP A 107 6.10 16.32 -8.88
C ASP A 107 5.47 17.69 -8.62
N GLU A 108 4.90 18.33 -9.64
CA GLU A 108 4.22 19.63 -9.52
C GLU A 108 2.88 19.44 -8.81
N ASP A 109 2.08 18.45 -9.23
CA ASP A 109 0.83 18.05 -8.58
C ASP A 109 1.07 17.71 -7.10
N THR A 110 2.11 16.92 -6.83
CA THR A 110 2.50 16.54 -5.47
C THR A 110 2.89 17.76 -4.64
N THR A 111 3.59 18.73 -5.23
CA THR A 111 4.02 19.95 -4.55
C THR A 111 2.83 20.84 -4.20
N ARG A 112 1.90 21.03 -5.14
CA ARG A 112 0.68 21.82 -4.94
C ARG A 112 -0.20 21.17 -3.86
N ALA A 113 -0.41 19.85 -3.96
CA ALA A 113 -1.19 19.10 -2.98
C ALA A 113 -0.58 19.18 -1.58
N ALA A 114 0.76 19.05 -1.46
CA ALA A 114 1.45 19.19 -0.18
C ALA A 114 1.25 20.59 0.44
N ALA A 115 1.28 21.65 -0.37
CA ALA A 115 1.06 23.01 0.13
C ALA A 115 -0.35 23.16 0.75
N LEU A 116 -1.37 22.61 0.08
CA LEU A 116 -2.76 22.64 0.55
C LEU A 116 -3.01 21.75 1.77
N LEU A 117 -2.50 20.52 1.77
CA LEU A 117 -2.75 19.54 2.83
C LEU A 117 -2.01 19.86 4.13
N LEU A 118 -0.88 20.55 4.05
CA LEU A 118 -0.03 20.88 5.19
C LEU A 118 -0.23 22.32 5.70
N LEU A 119 -1.08 23.11 5.04
CA LEU A 119 -1.56 24.37 5.58
C LEU A 119 -2.32 24.11 6.89
N ASP A 120 -2.05 24.93 7.90
CA ASP A 120 -2.66 24.79 9.21
C ASP A 120 -4.19 24.93 9.08
N ALA A 121 -4.92 24.02 9.73
CA ALA A 121 -6.38 23.93 9.66
C ALA A 121 -7.11 25.15 10.23
N SER A 122 -6.38 26.16 10.73
CA SER A 122 -6.92 27.46 11.12
C SER A 122 -7.33 28.34 9.93
N ILE A 123 -6.94 28.00 8.70
CA ILE A 123 -7.19 28.82 7.50
C ILE A 123 -8.50 28.39 6.79
N GLY A 124 -8.91 27.13 6.92
CA GLY A 124 -10.20 26.61 6.42
C GLY A 124 -11.36 26.78 7.41
N GLY A 125 -11.47 27.96 8.02
CA GLY A 125 -12.64 28.32 8.85
C GLY A 125 -13.93 28.34 8.03
N GLU A 126 -15.09 28.50 8.68
CA GLU A 126 -16.44 28.54 8.06
C GLU A 126 -16.61 29.57 6.90
N ASP A 127 -15.58 30.35 6.59
CA ASP A 127 -15.47 31.35 5.53
C ASP A 127 -14.63 30.89 4.31
N ALA A 128 -14.21 29.63 4.22
CA ALA A 128 -13.52 29.10 3.03
C ALA A 128 -14.47 29.10 1.81
N GLU A 129 -14.01 29.63 0.67
CA GLU A 129 -14.81 29.71 -0.55
C GLU A 129 -15.07 28.29 -1.12
N GLU A 130 -16.12 28.12 -1.94
CA GLU A 130 -16.45 26.81 -2.55
C GLU A 130 -15.27 26.24 -3.35
N ASP A 131 -14.51 27.13 -4.01
CA ASP A 131 -13.30 26.82 -4.75
C ASP A 131 -12.17 26.26 -3.83
N ASP A 132 -12.05 26.73 -2.58
CA ASP A 132 -11.05 26.24 -1.62
C ASP A 132 -11.31 24.77 -1.21
N TRP A 133 -12.59 24.36 -1.18
CA TRP A 133 -12.98 22.99 -0.86
C TRP A 133 -12.70 22.02 -2.01
N GLU A 134 -12.91 22.46 -3.26
CA GLU A 134 -12.60 21.67 -4.45
C GLU A 134 -11.08 21.42 -4.52
N GLU A 135 -10.25 22.46 -4.35
CA GLU A 135 -8.80 22.31 -4.36
C GLU A 135 -8.27 21.40 -3.25
N LEU A 136 -8.84 21.47 -2.04
CA LEU A 136 -8.47 20.59 -0.94
C LEU A 136 -8.84 19.12 -1.22
N GLU A 137 -9.99 18.88 -1.86
CA GLU A 137 -10.41 17.54 -2.24
C GLU A 137 -9.54 16.97 -3.37
N GLU A 138 -9.18 17.78 -4.37
CA GLU A 138 -8.18 17.41 -5.38
C GLU A 138 -6.84 17.05 -4.73
N ALA A 139 -6.36 17.86 -3.77
CA ALA A 139 -5.13 17.57 -3.05
C ALA A 139 -5.21 16.26 -2.26
N ARG A 140 -6.37 15.93 -1.67
CA ARG A 140 -6.61 14.63 -1.01
C ARG A 140 -6.57 13.48 -2.00
N GLN A 141 -7.17 13.64 -3.18
CA GLN A 141 -7.13 12.62 -4.24
C GLN A 141 -5.69 12.37 -4.72
N VAL A 142 -4.89 13.44 -4.89
CA VAL A 142 -3.45 13.32 -5.19
C VAL A 142 -2.74 12.51 -4.11
N ARG A 143 -3.00 12.78 -2.82
CA ARG A 143 -2.44 11.98 -1.72
C ARG A 143 -2.85 10.52 -1.81
N GLU A 144 -4.13 10.22 -2.02
CA GLU A 144 -4.59 8.84 -2.16
C GLU A 144 -3.92 8.13 -3.36
N GLY A 145 -3.82 8.79 -4.52
CA GLY A 145 -3.17 8.26 -5.71
C GLY A 145 -1.68 7.98 -5.50
N VAL A 146 -0.93 8.93 -4.93
CA VAL A 146 0.50 8.77 -4.65
C VAL A 146 0.76 7.63 -3.66
N PHE A 147 -0.06 7.49 -2.62
CA PHE A 147 0.05 6.36 -1.69
C PHE A 147 -0.30 5.02 -2.34
N ALA A 148 -1.31 4.99 -3.22
CA ALA A 148 -1.65 3.78 -3.98
C ALA A 148 -0.49 3.34 -4.89
N ASP A 149 0.11 4.27 -5.64
CA ASP A 149 1.28 4.00 -6.49
C ASP A 149 2.47 3.48 -5.68
N TRP A 150 2.74 4.10 -4.54
CA TRP A 150 3.80 3.67 -3.62
C TRP A 150 3.57 2.25 -3.08
N LEU A 151 2.35 1.93 -2.62
CA LEU A 151 2.00 0.59 -2.13
C LEU A 151 2.09 -0.46 -3.25
N ASP A 152 1.67 -0.12 -4.46
CA ASP A 152 1.76 -0.99 -5.62
C ASP A 152 3.22 -1.28 -6.00
N ALA A 153 4.09 -0.26 -5.95
CA ALA A 153 5.52 -0.41 -6.18
C ALA A 153 6.18 -1.29 -5.09
N LEU A 154 5.81 -1.09 -3.82
CA LEU A 154 6.30 -1.90 -2.70
C LEU A 154 5.86 -3.36 -2.82
N ALA A 155 4.58 -3.61 -3.12
CA ALA A 155 4.04 -4.94 -3.37
C ALA A 155 4.77 -5.63 -4.54
N SER A 156 4.97 -4.89 -5.64
CA SER A 156 5.69 -5.38 -6.81
C SER A 156 7.13 -5.77 -6.48
N LEU A 157 7.83 -4.98 -5.65
CA LEU A 157 9.19 -5.29 -5.22
C LEU A 157 9.25 -6.52 -4.29
N ALA A 158 8.33 -6.62 -3.34
CA ALA A 158 8.23 -7.78 -2.43
C ALA A 158 7.98 -9.08 -3.21
N ASP A 159 7.10 -9.03 -4.21
CA ASP A 159 6.84 -10.15 -5.10
C ASP A 159 8.05 -10.57 -5.93
N VAL A 160 8.83 -9.59 -6.43
CA VAL A 160 10.08 -9.84 -7.16
C VAL A 160 11.09 -10.52 -6.24
N ASP A 161 11.22 -10.02 -5.01
CA ASP A 161 12.13 -10.58 -4.00
C ASP A 161 11.79 -12.04 -3.71
N ARG A 162 10.52 -12.36 -3.42
CA ARG A 162 10.01 -13.73 -3.22
C ARG A 162 10.42 -14.68 -4.35
N VAL A 163 10.24 -14.27 -5.61
CA VAL A 163 10.61 -15.13 -6.75
C VAL A 163 12.13 -15.31 -6.86
N LEU A 164 12.92 -14.28 -6.54
CA LEU A 164 14.39 -14.34 -6.52
C LEU A 164 14.96 -15.13 -5.33
N GLU A 165 14.15 -15.38 -4.30
CA GLU A 165 14.46 -16.35 -3.24
C GLU A 165 14.19 -17.78 -3.68
N LEU A 166 13.07 -18.03 -4.36
CA LEU A 166 12.76 -19.34 -4.94
C LEU A 166 13.77 -19.74 -6.02
N PHE A 167 14.29 -18.78 -6.79
CA PHE A 167 15.22 -19.02 -7.90
C PHE A 167 16.48 -18.14 -7.80
N PRO A 168 17.42 -18.44 -6.87
CA PRO A 168 18.56 -17.56 -6.57
C PRO A 168 19.50 -17.29 -7.75
N TRP A 169 19.56 -18.20 -8.72
CA TRP A 169 20.42 -18.02 -9.91
C TRP A 169 19.94 -16.89 -10.83
N LEU A 170 18.69 -16.41 -10.67
CA LEU A 170 18.18 -15.25 -11.41
C LEU A 170 18.68 -13.91 -10.85
N ARG A 171 19.20 -13.87 -9.61
CA ARG A 171 19.59 -12.63 -8.93
C ARG A 171 20.61 -11.79 -9.72
N PRO A 172 21.70 -12.36 -10.28
CA PRO A 172 22.65 -11.56 -11.07
C PRO A 172 22.02 -10.96 -12.33
N TRP A 173 21.14 -11.70 -13.00
CA TRP A 173 20.44 -11.23 -14.21
C TRP A 173 19.41 -10.14 -13.89
N ALA A 174 18.64 -10.30 -12.83
CA ALA A 174 17.60 -9.35 -12.43
C ALA A 174 18.16 -8.07 -11.77
N GLN A 175 19.43 -8.04 -11.36
CA GLN A 175 20.00 -7.02 -10.49
C GLN A 175 19.75 -5.59 -10.99
N ALA A 176 19.97 -5.31 -12.27
CA ALA A 176 19.80 -3.97 -12.83
C ALA A 176 18.32 -3.52 -12.85
N ALA A 177 17.39 -4.43 -13.13
CA ALA A 177 15.95 -4.14 -13.10
C ALA A 177 15.45 -3.94 -11.65
N VAL A 178 15.94 -4.76 -10.72
CA VAL A 178 15.61 -4.61 -9.29
C VAL A 178 16.13 -3.30 -8.72
N ARG A 179 17.34 -2.87 -9.09
CA ARG A 179 17.86 -1.54 -8.72
C ARG A 179 16.94 -0.43 -9.21
N ARG A 180 16.58 -0.43 -10.49
CA ARG A 180 15.62 0.55 -11.06
C ARG A 180 14.28 0.58 -10.32
N LYS A 181 13.75 -0.58 -9.90
CA LYS A 181 12.54 -0.63 -9.04
C LYS A 181 12.75 0.01 -7.68
N THR A 182 13.90 -0.28 -7.06
CA THR A 182 14.25 0.24 -5.75
C THR A 182 14.35 1.76 -5.80
N ASP A 183 15.08 2.29 -6.80
CA ASP A 183 15.21 3.72 -7.04
C ASP A 183 13.84 4.39 -7.27
N HIS A 184 12.96 3.75 -8.05
CA HIS A 184 11.60 4.24 -8.28
C HIS A 184 10.75 4.23 -7.00
N LEU A 185 10.83 3.18 -6.19
CA LEU A 185 10.15 3.09 -4.90
C LEU A 185 10.63 4.19 -3.94
N GLU A 186 11.92 4.53 -3.94
CA GLU A 186 12.47 5.62 -3.15
C GLU A 186 11.91 6.98 -3.60
N VAL A 187 11.77 7.22 -4.90
CA VAL A 187 11.12 8.44 -5.43
C VAL A 187 9.66 8.53 -4.97
N LEU A 188 8.90 7.45 -5.10
CA LEU A 188 7.50 7.41 -4.64
C LEU A 188 7.39 7.58 -3.13
N SER A 189 8.29 6.96 -2.35
CA SER A 189 8.34 7.13 -0.90
C SER A 189 8.59 8.59 -0.52
N ALA A 190 9.53 9.25 -1.20
CA ALA A 190 9.82 10.67 -0.99
C ALA A 190 8.61 11.56 -1.34
N ARG A 191 7.88 11.27 -2.42
CA ARG A 191 6.65 11.99 -2.77
C ARG A 191 5.54 11.80 -1.75
N ALA A 192 5.26 10.55 -1.36
CA ALA A 192 4.27 10.23 -0.34
C ALA A 192 4.60 10.90 1.00
N ALA A 193 5.88 10.90 1.41
CA ALA A 193 6.34 11.57 2.61
C ALA A 193 6.11 13.08 2.63
N ARG A 194 6.13 13.75 1.46
CA ARG A 194 5.86 15.20 1.35
C ARG A 194 4.39 15.54 1.57
N LEU A 195 3.47 14.59 1.43
CA LEU A 195 2.02 14.79 1.58
C LEU A 195 1.53 14.58 3.02
N VAL A 196 2.45 14.30 3.95
CA VAL A 196 2.13 14.03 5.35
C VAL A 196 3.06 14.79 6.29
N ALA A 197 2.46 15.46 7.27
CA ALA A 197 3.18 16.11 8.35
C ALA A 197 3.58 15.09 9.44
N GLN A 198 4.88 14.90 9.64
CA GLN A 198 5.43 13.97 10.64
C GLN A 198 4.92 14.25 12.07
N ASN A 199 4.73 15.51 12.43
CA ASN A 199 4.15 15.90 13.72
C ASN A 199 2.71 15.41 13.90
N LEU A 200 1.93 15.28 12.81
CA LEU A 200 0.57 14.72 12.87
C LEU A 200 0.59 13.22 13.11
N LEU A 201 1.60 12.50 12.60
CA LEU A 201 1.77 11.06 12.89
C LEU A 201 2.09 10.80 14.37
N VAL A 202 2.90 11.67 14.98
CA VAL A 202 3.16 11.66 16.42
C VAL A 202 1.90 12.01 17.20
N LEU A 203 1.14 13.02 16.77
CA LEU A 203 -0.11 13.41 17.39
C LEU A 203 -1.16 12.29 17.35
N ALA A 204 -1.33 11.62 16.21
CA ALA A 204 -2.21 10.46 16.08
C ALA A 204 -1.82 9.33 17.04
N THR A 205 -0.53 9.16 17.30
CA THR A 205 -0.03 8.22 18.32
C THR A 205 -0.41 8.65 19.74
N ALA A 206 -0.31 9.94 20.04
CA ALA A 206 -0.77 10.49 21.33
C ALA A 206 -2.28 10.30 21.50
N VAL A 207 -3.07 10.52 20.45
CA VAL A 207 -4.52 10.28 20.44
C VAL A 207 -4.85 8.81 20.70
N ALA A 208 -4.12 7.87 20.10
CA ALA A 208 -4.29 6.44 20.36
C ALA A 208 -4.01 6.07 21.84
N ALA A 209 -3.12 6.80 22.49
CA ALA A 209 -2.78 6.60 23.90
C ALA A 209 -3.72 7.35 24.87
N LEU A 210 -4.59 8.25 24.39
CA LEU A 210 -5.46 9.05 25.27
C LEU A 210 -6.44 8.16 26.04
N PRO A 211 -6.54 8.33 27.37
CA PRO A 211 -7.59 7.71 28.16
C PRO A 211 -8.95 8.31 27.81
N GLU A 212 -10.04 7.59 28.14
CA GLU A 212 -11.40 8.13 28.01
C GLU A 212 -11.53 9.38 28.89
N PRO A 213 -11.87 10.56 28.32
CA PRO A 213 -11.94 11.81 29.05
C PRO A 213 -13.20 11.87 29.92
N GLU A 214 -13.20 12.79 30.89
CA GLU A 214 -14.42 13.13 31.60
C GLU A 214 -15.42 13.80 30.65
N LEU A 215 -16.61 13.23 30.52
CA LEU A 215 -17.61 13.67 29.56
C LEU A 215 -18.59 14.66 30.22
N PRO A 216 -18.76 15.88 29.68
CA PRO A 216 -19.58 16.94 30.26
C PRO A 216 -21.09 16.73 30.01
N ALA A 217 -21.62 15.56 30.34
CA ALA A 217 -22.99 15.14 30.01
C ALA A 217 -24.09 15.94 30.75
N ASP A 218 -23.72 16.62 31.85
CA ASP A 218 -24.65 17.44 32.65
C ASP A 218 -24.78 18.89 32.15
N GLU A 219 -23.99 19.30 31.14
CA GLU A 219 -24.10 20.66 30.61
C GLU A 219 -25.41 20.87 29.85
N LEU A 220 -26.01 22.06 30.04
CA LEU A 220 -27.27 22.44 29.39
C LEU A 220 -27.21 22.40 27.86
N SER A 221 -26.01 22.57 27.28
CA SER A 221 -25.79 22.48 25.83
C SER A 221 -26.04 21.08 25.27
N PHE A 222 -25.94 20.02 26.10
CA PHE A 222 -26.21 18.63 25.70
C PHE A 222 -27.62 18.14 26.07
N ALA A 223 -28.43 18.97 26.75
CA ALA A 223 -29.83 18.64 27.06
C ALA A 223 -30.69 18.19 25.85
N PRO A 224 -30.46 18.66 24.60
CA PRO A 224 -31.19 18.14 23.45
C PRO A 224 -30.99 16.64 23.19
N LEU A 225 -29.89 16.04 23.65
CA LEU A 225 -29.57 14.61 23.48
C LEU A 225 -30.37 13.68 24.40
N GLY A 226 -31.07 14.22 25.42
CA GLY A 226 -31.81 13.39 26.37
C GLY A 226 -31.45 13.65 27.83
N THR A 227 -31.61 12.61 28.62
CA THR A 227 -31.11 12.54 30.00
C THR A 227 -29.58 12.59 30.02
N PRO A 228 -28.95 13.00 31.15
CA PRO A 228 -27.48 12.98 31.26
C PRO A 228 -26.85 11.61 30.94
N THR A 229 -27.53 10.52 31.26
CA THR A 229 -27.07 9.15 30.92
C THR A 229 -27.06 8.91 29.40
N GLU A 230 -28.10 9.36 28.69
CA GLU A 230 -28.17 9.27 27.22
C GLU A 230 -27.11 10.18 26.57
N ALA A 231 -27.00 11.43 27.04
CA ALA A 231 -25.98 12.37 26.58
C ALA A 231 -24.56 11.79 26.77
N LYS A 232 -24.26 11.21 27.94
CA LYS A 232 -22.97 10.55 28.20
C LYS A 232 -22.70 9.41 27.22
N THR A 233 -23.72 8.65 26.85
CA THR A 233 -23.59 7.54 25.89
C THR A 233 -23.23 8.06 24.49
N TYR A 234 -23.92 9.10 24.02
CA TYR A 234 -23.63 9.72 22.73
C TYR A 234 -22.25 10.39 22.72
N LEU A 235 -21.88 11.11 23.77
CA LEU A 235 -20.56 11.75 23.89
C LEU A 235 -19.43 10.72 23.94
N ARG A 236 -19.63 9.59 24.62
CA ARG A 236 -18.66 8.49 24.61
C ARG A 236 -18.53 7.89 23.22
N SER A 237 -19.63 7.71 22.50
CA SER A 237 -19.60 7.24 21.12
C SER A 237 -18.85 8.22 20.21
N LEU A 238 -19.09 9.52 20.38
CA LEU A 238 -18.38 10.56 19.64
C LEU A 238 -16.87 10.51 19.91
N TRP A 239 -16.47 10.43 21.19
CA TRP A 239 -15.06 10.32 21.57
C TRP A 239 -14.38 9.10 20.94
N ARG A 240 -15.02 7.92 21.01
CA ARG A 240 -14.48 6.68 20.42
C ARG A 240 -14.32 6.76 18.92
N ARG A 241 -15.31 7.32 18.21
CA ARG A 241 -15.23 7.52 16.75
C ARG A 241 -14.15 8.51 16.38
N TRP A 242 -14.14 9.68 17.03
CA TRP A 242 -13.10 10.68 16.79
C TRP A 242 -11.71 10.09 17.02
N ARG A 243 -11.49 9.41 18.16
CA ARG A 243 -10.22 8.74 18.44
C ARG A 243 -9.85 7.73 17.36
N SER A 244 -10.76 6.82 17.00
CA SER A 244 -10.53 5.78 15.98
C SER A 244 -10.23 6.39 14.59
N HIS A 245 -10.92 7.45 14.20
CA HIS A 245 -10.63 8.14 12.95
C HIS A 245 -9.28 8.84 12.98
N VAL A 246 -8.95 9.54 14.05
CA VAL A 246 -7.69 10.30 14.15
C VAL A 246 -6.49 9.39 14.30
N GLU A 247 -6.60 8.30 15.07
CA GLU A 247 -5.48 7.39 15.28
C GLU A 247 -5.07 6.73 13.96
N ASP A 248 -6.00 6.38 13.08
CA ASP A 248 -5.72 5.64 11.84
C ASP A 248 -5.55 6.52 10.58
N TYR A 249 -5.56 7.85 10.68
CA TYR A 249 -5.57 8.77 9.53
C TYR A 249 -4.26 9.56 9.31
N TRP A 250 -4.13 10.17 8.12
CA TRP A 250 -2.96 10.95 7.68
C TRP A 250 -2.94 12.40 8.19
N GLY A 251 -4.13 12.97 8.38
CA GLY A 251 -4.35 14.41 8.45
C GLY A 251 -4.56 14.95 9.86
N HIS A 252 -4.95 16.21 9.92
CA HIS A 252 -5.10 16.93 11.18
C HIS A 252 -6.37 16.46 11.92
N PRO A 253 -6.37 16.36 13.27
CA PRO A 253 -7.56 15.93 14.02
C PRO A 253 -8.80 16.80 13.79
N SER A 254 -8.59 18.08 13.47
CA SER A 254 -9.69 19.02 13.12
C SER A 254 -10.43 18.65 11.83
N GLU A 255 -9.84 17.87 10.93
CA GLU A 255 -10.56 17.36 9.76
C GLU A 255 -11.72 16.44 10.18
N GLN A 256 -11.72 15.95 11.42
CA GLN A 256 -12.78 15.11 11.99
C GLN A 256 -13.87 15.92 12.71
N ARG A 257 -13.88 17.26 12.58
CA ARG A 257 -14.92 18.13 13.18
C ARG A 257 -16.33 17.80 12.69
N TYR A 258 -16.48 17.29 11.46
CA TYR A 258 -17.77 16.87 10.92
C TYR A 258 -18.45 15.78 11.77
N LEU A 259 -17.70 14.99 12.55
CA LEU A 259 -18.26 13.99 13.46
C LEU A 259 -19.19 14.59 14.51
N ALA A 260 -19.07 15.89 14.82
CA ALA A 260 -20.03 16.58 15.67
C ALA A 260 -21.46 16.49 15.10
N HIS A 261 -21.62 16.41 13.77
CA HIS A 261 -22.94 16.28 13.13
C HIS A 261 -23.63 14.95 13.42
N ASP A 262 -22.90 13.90 13.81
CA ASP A 262 -23.50 12.63 14.22
C ASP A 262 -24.42 12.81 15.44
N LEU A 263 -24.13 13.79 16.30
CA LEU A 263 -24.99 14.13 17.44
C LEU A 263 -26.33 14.72 17.00
N ARG A 264 -26.41 15.34 15.81
CA ARG A 264 -27.66 15.91 15.29
C ARG A 264 -28.69 14.82 15.01
N SER A 265 -28.24 13.67 14.52
CA SER A 265 -29.08 12.49 14.28
C SER A 265 -29.63 11.90 15.59
N ALA A 266 -28.93 12.10 16.71
CA ALA A 266 -29.35 11.64 18.04
C ALA A 266 -30.41 12.52 18.71
N MET A 267 -30.71 13.71 18.18
CA MET A 267 -31.62 14.68 18.81
C MET A 267 -33.11 14.27 18.82
N ASN A 268 -33.49 13.10 18.26
CA ASN A 268 -34.86 12.55 18.29
C ASN A 268 -35.97 13.58 17.97
N GLY A 269 -35.74 14.47 16.99
CA GLY A 269 -36.70 15.50 16.56
C GLY A 269 -36.69 16.80 17.39
N ARG A 270 -35.86 16.92 18.42
CA ARG A 270 -35.71 18.14 19.25
C ARG A 270 -34.82 19.16 18.57
N ARG A 271 -35.39 19.99 17.69
CA ARG A 271 -34.62 20.97 16.88
C ARG A 271 -34.13 22.19 17.68
N LYS A 272 -34.74 22.50 18.83
CA LYS A 272 -34.38 23.67 19.64
C LYS A 272 -33.07 23.42 20.38
N GLY A 273 -32.05 24.22 20.11
CA GLY A 273 -30.72 24.11 20.72
C GLY A 273 -29.70 23.29 19.92
N ALA A 274 -30.02 22.91 18.67
CA ALA A 274 -29.09 22.22 17.78
C ALA A 274 -27.78 23.00 17.58
N ASP A 275 -27.85 24.30 17.33
CA ASP A 275 -26.66 25.10 17.04
C ASP A 275 -25.72 25.17 18.26
N ARG A 276 -26.28 25.35 19.46
CA ARG A 276 -25.50 25.34 20.72
C ARG A 276 -24.89 23.97 21.01
N LEU A 277 -25.60 22.90 20.69
CA LEU A 277 -25.09 21.53 20.80
C LEU A 277 -23.89 21.35 19.87
N MET A 278 -24.01 21.79 18.61
CA MET A 278 -22.96 21.68 17.60
C MET A 278 -21.73 22.49 17.95
N GLU A 279 -21.90 23.76 18.35
CA GLU A 279 -20.82 24.64 18.80
C GLU A 279 -20.08 24.03 19.99
N ARG A 280 -20.81 23.50 20.98
CA ARG A 280 -20.20 22.87 22.14
C ARG A 280 -19.51 21.55 21.80
N ALA A 281 -20.08 20.76 20.89
CA ALA A 281 -19.46 19.53 20.42
C ALA A 281 -18.16 19.80 19.65
N ALA A 282 -18.13 20.82 18.78
CA ALA A 282 -16.91 21.25 18.09
C ALA A 282 -15.83 21.71 19.09
N ALA A 283 -16.21 22.52 20.09
CA ALA A 283 -15.30 22.92 21.16
C ALA A 283 -14.75 21.72 21.94
N LEU A 284 -15.57 20.68 22.16
CA LEU A 284 -15.14 19.45 22.85
C LEU A 284 -14.09 18.68 22.04
N LEU A 285 -14.25 18.60 20.71
CA LEU A 285 -13.24 18.00 19.82
C LEU A 285 -11.91 18.76 19.90
N THR A 286 -11.94 20.09 19.93
CA THR A 286 -10.75 20.92 20.12
C THR A 286 -10.07 20.66 21.47
N VAL A 287 -10.84 20.53 22.56
CA VAL A 287 -10.29 20.22 23.88
C VAL A 287 -9.59 18.85 23.90
N TRP A 288 -10.15 17.84 23.24
CA TRP A 288 -9.51 16.52 23.13
C TRP A 288 -8.23 16.56 22.31
N GLU A 289 -8.23 17.34 21.24
CA GLU A 289 -7.04 17.59 20.43
C GLU A 289 -5.94 18.28 21.25
N GLU A 290 -6.26 19.34 21.99
CA GLU A 290 -5.31 20.03 22.88
C GLU A 290 -4.78 19.10 23.97
N SER A 291 -5.64 18.23 24.51
CA SER A 291 -5.26 17.18 25.46
C SER A 291 -4.27 16.20 24.84
N ALA A 292 -4.45 15.81 23.57
CA ALA A 292 -3.51 14.95 22.86
C ALA A 292 -2.15 15.64 22.65
N ARG A 293 -2.15 16.92 22.25
CA ARG A 293 -0.92 17.70 22.03
C ARG A 293 -0.13 17.88 23.32
N SER A 294 -0.82 18.16 24.43
CA SER A 294 -0.22 18.37 25.76
C SER A 294 0.23 17.07 26.44
N SER A 295 -0.45 15.96 26.15
CA SER A 295 -0.03 14.61 26.56
C SER A 295 1.03 14.03 25.63
N GLY A 296 1.46 14.81 24.63
CA GLY A 296 2.49 14.45 23.66
C GLY A 296 3.71 13.91 24.39
N PRO A 297 4.06 12.63 24.19
CA PRO A 297 5.18 12.03 24.91
C PRO A 297 6.47 12.79 24.59
N ASP A 298 7.29 13.03 25.63
CA ASP A 298 8.67 13.47 25.44
C ASP A 298 9.30 12.60 24.36
N ALA A 299 9.89 13.24 23.35
CA ALA A 299 10.50 12.57 22.21
C ALA A 299 11.74 11.79 22.67
N ASP A 300 11.50 10.65 23.30
CA ASP A 300 12.52 9.82 23.91
C ASP A 300 13.22 9.03 22.81
N GLY A 301 14.12 9.72 22.12
CA GLY A 301 15.00 9.21 21.10
C GLY A 301 14.32 8.68 19.83
N THR A 302 15.15 8.51 18.80
CA THR A 302 14.80 7.80 17.59
C THR A 302 15.03 6.30 17.81
N ARG A 303 14.05 5.46 17.42
CA ARG A 303 14.17 3.99 17.43
C ARG A 303 14.25 3.46 16.01
N VAL A 304 14.95 2.34 15.84
CA VAL A 304 15.07 1.64 14.57
C VAL A 304 14.33 0.32 14.66
N LEU A 305 13.40 0.10 13.73
CA LEU A 305 12.63 -1.12 13.59
C LEU A 305 12.97 -1.78 12.26
N LEU A 306 12.88 -3.11 12.22
CA LEU A 306 12.85 -3.91 11.01
C LEU A 306 11.40 -4.25 10.71
N MET A 307 10.97 -3.95 9.49
CA MET A 307 9.66 -4.30 8.98
C MET A 307 9.81 -5.40 7.94
N ARG A 308 9.11 -6.51 8.13
CA ARG A 308 9.00 -7.57 7.11
C ARG A 308 7.65 -7.47 6.41
N VAL A 309 7.69 -7.41 5.08
CA VAL A 309 6.48 -7.62 4.27
C VAL A 309 6.17 -9.12 4.33
N PRO A 310 5.00 -9.53 4.83
CA PRO A 310 4.63 -10.94 4.87
C PRO A 310 4.65 -11.50 3.46
N ASP A 311 5.03 -12.77 3.33
CA ASP A 311 4.75 -13.51 2.09
C ASP A 311 3.27 -13.34 1.78
N ALA A 312 2.96 -12.93 0.56
CA ALA A 312 1.60 -13.00 0.06
C ALA A 312 1.18 -14.47 0.12
N ALA A 313 0.58 -14.89 1.23
CA ALA A 313 -0.09 -16.18 1.32
C ALA A 313 -1.01 -16.27 0.11
N ALA A 314 -1.00 -17.42 -0.57
CA ALA A 314 -1.80 -17.63 -1.77
C ALA A 314 -3.18 -17.01 -1.57
N PRO A 315 -3.65 -16.13 -2.48
CA PRO A 315 -4.84 -15.31 -2.26
C PRO A 315 -5.97 -16.24 -1.81
N GLN A 316 -6.43 -16.05 -0.57
CA GLN A 316 -7.60 -16.79 -0.09
C GLN A 316 -8.72 -16.51 -1.09
N ARG A 317 -9.35 -17.56 -1.62
CA ARG A 317 -10.44 -17.43 -2.59
C ARG A 317 -11.46 -16.41 -2.07
N GLY A 318 -11.57 -15.27 -2.74
CA GLY A 318 -12.53 -14.20 -2.43
C GLY A 318 -11.95 -12.95 -1.77
N SER A 319 -10.68 -12.96 -1.33
CA SER A 319 -9.98 -11.75 -0.91
C SER A 319 -9.17 -11.21 -2.09
N HIS A 320 -9.64 -10.12 -2.68
CA HIS A 320 -8.93 -9.39 -3.72
C HIS A 320 -7.92 -8.37 -3.16
N GLU A 321 -7.99 -8.10 -1.85
CA GLU A 321 -7.15 -7.10 -1.20
C GLU A 321 -5.76 -7.66 -0.91
N ARG A 322 -4.74 -6.94 -1.38
CA ARG A 322 -3.35 -7.28 -1.07
C ARG A 322 -3.08 -7.02 0.42
N PRO A 323 -2.17 -7.75 1.07
CA PRO A 323 -1.84 -7.52 2.48
C PRO A 323 -1.53 -6.05 2.79
N LEU A 324 -0.81 -5.35 1.91
CA LEU A 324 -0.46 -3.95 2.07
C LEU A 324 -1.65 -2.96 1.97
N GLU A 325 -2.75 -3.35 1.32
CA GLU A 325 -3.97 -2.53 1.25
C GLU A 325 -4.75 -2.55 2.57
N ARG A 326 -4.46 -3.50 3.47
CA ARG A 326 -5.06 -3.60 4.80
C ARG A 326 -4.40 -2.69 5.84
N LEU A 327 -3.33 -2.00 5.47
CA LEU A 327 -2.65 -1.05 6.35
C LEU A 327 -3.54 0.16 6.61
N SER A 328 -3.59 0.60 7.86
CA SER A 328 -4.21 1.88 8.19
C SER A 328 -3.52 3.02 7.44
N ARG A 329 -4.24 4.11 7.19
CA ARG A 329 -3.66 5.31 6.55
C ARG A 329 -2.47 5.82 7.39
N TRP A 330 -2.59 5.83 8.72
CA TRP A 330 -1.49 6.17 9.61
C TRP A 330 -0.24 5.28 9.41
N GLU A 331 -0.39 3.95 9.37
CA GLU A 331 0.74 3.03 9.14
C GLU A 331 1.40 3.28 7.78
N GLN A 332 0.61 3.46 6.72
CA GLN A 332 1.12 3.76 5.38
C GLN A 332 1.99 5.01 5.40
N ALA A 333 1.52 6.08 6.06
CA ALA A 333 2.26 7.33 6.16
C ALA A 333 3.52 7.21 7.01
N VAL A 334 3.47 6.49 8.13
CA VAL A 334 4.67 6.22 8.94
C VAL A 334 5.73 5.51 8.10
N LEU A 335 5.33 4.49 7.34
CA LEU A 335 6.24 3.76 6.47
C LEU A 335 6.80 4.66 5.35
N ALA A 336 5.96 5.43 4.66
CA ALA A 336 6.43 6.33 3.61
C ALA A 336 7.40 7.42 4.15
N SER A 337 7.13 7.97 5.34
CA SER A 337 7.91 9.07 5.92
C SER A 337 9.19 8.65 6.64
N TYR A 338 9.25 7.43 7.19
CA TYR A 338 10.35 7.01 8.07
C TYR A 338 11.13 5.79 7.59
N THR A 339 10.77 5.21 6.44
CA THR A 339 11.51 4.08 5.88
C THR A 339 12.67 4.55 5.03
N SER A 340 13.85 4.00 5.29
CA SER A 340 14.92 3.95 4.29
C SER A 340 15.00 2.54 3.72
N VAL A 341 15.09 2.43 2.39
CA VAL A 341 15.29 1.13 1.73
C VAL A 341 16.75 0.71 1.87
N GLU A 342 17.21 0.52 3.11
CA GLU A 342 18.49 -0.11 3.36
C GLU A 342 18.33 -1.62 3.20
N ARG A 343 18.68 -2.13 2.02
CA ARG A 343 18.72 -3.56 1.75
C ARG A 343 19.90 -4.19 2.49
N ARG A 344 19.72 -4.47 3.79
CA ARG A 344 20.68 -5.26 4.56
C ARG A 344 20.44 -6.74 4.29
N HIS A 345 21.48 -7.37 3.76
CA HIS A 345 21.66 -8.81 3.58
C HIS A 345 20.92 -9.52 2.43
N PRO A 346 21.57 -10.51 1.78
CA PRO A 346 20.99 -11.31 0.70
C PRO A 346 20.13 -12.50 1.18
N ALA A 347 19.58 -12.46 2.40
CA ALA A 347 18.86 -13.61 2.95
C ALA A 347 17.59 -13.17 3.69
N GLU A 348 16.47 -13.68 3.16
CA GLU A 348 15.15 -13.81 3.76
C GLU A 348 14.30 -12.52 3.82
N HIS A 349 13.44 -12.43 2.80
CA HIS A 349 12.33 -11.51 2.57
C HIS A 349 12.70 -10.04 2.43
N LEU A 350 11.84 -9.27 1.76
CA LEU A 350 11.97 -7.82 1.69
C LEU A 350 11.83 -7.23 3.10
N THR A 351 12.98 -6.96 3.70
CA THR A 351 13.09 -6.29 5.01
C THR A 351 13.42 -4.83 4.79
N LEU A 352 12.59 -3.95 5.36
CA LEU A 352 12.82 -2.50 5.35
C LEU A 352 13.23 -2.01 6.73
N THR A 353 14.09 -0.99 6.76
CA THR A 353 14.51 -0.34 8.01
C THR A 353 13.65 0.90 8.22
N VAL A 354 12.94 0.96 9.34
CA VAL A 354 12.04 2.07 9.69
C VAL A 354 12.60 2.81 10.89
N ARG A 355 12.97 4.08 10.71
CA ARG A 355 13.59 4.92 11.74
C ARG A 355 12.60 5.97 12.23
N VAL A 356 11.94 5.70 13.35
CA VAL A 356 10.79 6.47 13.86
C VAL A 356 11.05 7.07 15.24
N PRO A 357 10.28 8.09 15.66
CA PRO A 357 10.22 8.50 17.06
C PRO A 357 9.83 7.33 17.98
N GLY A 358 10.35 7.31 19.21
CA GLY A 358 10.12 6.20 20.15
C GLY A 358 8.65 5.86 20.39
N THR A 359 7.77 6.86 20.30
CA THR A 359 6.33 6.72 20.55
C THR A 359 5.60 6.09 19.38
N VAL A 360 5.96 6.49 18.16
CA VAL A 360 5.55 5.83 16.92
C VAL A 360 6.03 4.37 16.93
N ALA A 361 7.25 4.09 17.37
CA ALA A 361 7.75 2.72 17.50
C ALA A 361 6.95 1.87 18.50
N VAL A 362 6.62 2.41 19.69
CA VAL A 362 5.77 1.70 20.66
C VAL A 362 4.43 1.36 20.05
N ARG A 363 3.81 2.29 19.31
CA ARG A 363 2.55 2.05 18.63
C ARG A 363 2.68 0.95 17.57
N LEU A 364 3.64 1.05 16.65
CA LEU A 364 3.88 0.03 15.62
C LEU A 364 4.06 -1.38 16.22
N LEU A 365 4.79 -1.49 17.33
CA LEU A 365 5.02 -2.78 18.02
C LEU A 365 3.78 -3.31 18.76
N SER A 366 2.78 -2.47 19.03
CA SER A 366 1.54 -2.83 19.74
C SER A 366 0.34 -3.06 18.82
N LEU A 367 0.44 -2.66 17.55
CA LEU A 367 -0.62 -2.81 16.57
C LEU A 367 -0.79 -4.27 16.17
N ASP A 368 -2.05 -4.69 15.99
CA ASP A 368 -2.38 -5.93 15.29
C ASP A 368 -2.29 -5.69 13.78
N SER A 369 -1.05 -5.49 13.31
CA SER A 369 -0.75 -5.18 11.92
C SER A 369 -0.56 -6.45 11.10
N VAL A 370 -0.86 -6.35 9.80
CA VAL A 370 -0.49 -7.37 8.82
C VAL A 370 1.03 -7.46 8.61
N LEU A 371 1.77 -6.41 8.99
CA LEU A 371 3.23 -6.38 8.92
C LEU A 371 3.86 -6.84 10.23
N ALA A 372 4.99 -7.54 10.12
CA ALA A 372 5.79 -7.90 11.28
C ALA A 372 6.84 -6.83 11.57
N TYR A 373 6.76 -6.21 12.75
CA TYR A 373 7.71 -5.23 13.25
C TYR A 373 8.58 -5.82 14.36
N GLU A 374 9.90 -5.69 14.23
CA GLU A 374 10.87 -6.15 15.24
C GLU A 374 11.87 -5.02 15.56
N PRO A 375 12.32 -4.86 16.81
CA PRO A 375 13.41 -3.94 17.14
C PRO A 375 14.69 -4.33 16.40
N ALA A 376 15.38 -3.37 15.77
CA ALA A 376 16.71 -3.63 15.24
C ALA A 376 17.69 -3.82 16.41
N ALA A 377 18.44 -4.93 16.39
CA ALA A 377 19.43 -5.29 17.42
C ALA A 377 20.66 -4.37 17.45
#